data_AF-A0A937Z8P3-F1
#
_entry.id   AF-A0A937Z8P3-F1
#
_cell.length_a   1.000
_cell.length_b   1.000
_cell.length_c   1.000
_cell.angle_alpha   90.00
_cell.angle_beta   90.00
_cell.angle_gamma   90.00
#
_symmetry.space_group_name_H-M   'P 1'
#
loop_
_entity.id
_entity.type
_entity.pdbx_description
1 polymer ?
#
loop_
_entity_poly.entity_id
_entity_poly.type
_entity_poly.pdbx_seq_one_letter_code
_entity_poly.pdbx_strand_id
1 'polypeptide(L)'
;MAAMTLVPRKASEAGFGIDTYAVFDSHSKGKFHFAAADEPDVLETVRQLKAQRIVLWLGASQVFGINGYKPPERTVAYRVFDALIPDGVAVIAVTFPQASPQEHLISLQYMIGRFQISGLIVGAAFGDMRHNSVRPNVAGLLDDTPTREGLRAVGSPLATAPLGASQPAVAQPDRSASLAERSEAHLTRTLEDCCGFETFRQTGRAWILLGLQDTRRGIESLRARLTRDLSRYRVGMVERHYANNR
;
A
#
# COMPACT_ATOMS: atom_id res chain seq x y z
N MET A 1 -6.92 -22.13 -28.79
CA MET A 1 -6.91 -21.91 -27.33
C MET A 1 -5.53 -21.39 -26.96
N ALA A 2 -5.43 -20.17 -26.42
CA ALA A 2 -4.15 -19.64 -25.96
C ALA A 2 -3.80 -20.30 -24.61
N ALA A 3 -2.60 -20.88 -24.51
CA ALA A 3 -2.12 -21.48 -23.28
C ALA A 3 -1.91 -20.37 -22.23
N MET A 4 -2.66 -20.45 -21.13
CA MET A 4 -2.54 -19.52 -20.01
C MET A 4 -1.26 -19.85 -19.25
N THR A 5 -0.23 -19.00 -19.35
CA THR A 5 1.01 -19.16 -18.61
C THR A 5 0.90 -18.45 -17.27
N LEU A 6 0.93 -19.20 -16.17
CA LEU A 6 0.96 -18.62 -14.82
C LEU A 6 2.35 -18.02 -14.60
N VAL A 7 2.42 -16.69 -14.50
CA VAL A 7 3.65 -15.99 -14.11
C VAL A 7 3.68 -15.92 -12.59
N PRO A 8 4.71 -16.48 -11.92
CA PRO A 8 4.80 -16.45 -10.46
C PRO A 8 4.94 -15.01 -9.96
N ARG A 9 4.08 -14.60 -9.03
CA ARG A 9 4.18 -13.30 -8.33
C ARG A 9 5.43 -13.28 -7.46
N LYS A 10 6.13 -12.14 -7.41
CA LYS A 10 7.21 -11.95 -6.41
C LYS A 10 6.57 -11.85 -5.02
N ALA A 11 7.21 -12.39 -3.99
CA ALA A 11 6.70 -12.30 -2.61
C ALA A 11 6.56 -10.84 -2.12
N SER A 12 7.37 -9.92 -2.65
CA SER A 12 7.21 -8.47 -2.46
C SER A 12 5.91 -7.91 -3.04
N GLU A 13 5.20 -8.69 -3.85
CA GLU A 13 3.92 -8.35 -4.47
C GLU A 13 2.76 -9.17 -3.89
N ALA A 14 3.04 -10.08 -2.94
CA ALA A 14 2.05 -10.88 -2.23
C ALA A 14 1.35 -10.05 -1.15
N GLY A 15 0.46 -9.16 -1.59
CA GLY A 15 -0.40 -8.34 -0.72
C GLY A 15 -1.35 -7.42 -1.49
N PHE A 16 -1.32 -7.56 -2.81
CA PHE A 16 -2.05 -6.82 -3.80
C PHE A 16 -3.22 -7.68 -4.24
N GLY A 17 -4.41 -7.08 -4.40
CA GLY A 17 -5.58 -7.77 -4.93
C GLY A 17 -5.29 -8.41 -6.30
N ILE A 18 -6.32 -9.00 -6.90
CA ILE A 18 -6.19 -9.48 -8.29
C ILE A 18 -5.76 -8.27 -9.16
N ASP A 19 -4.78 -8.48 -10.04
CA ASP A 19 -4.22 -7.48 -10.96
C ASP A 19 -3.78 -6.15 -10.34
N THR A 20 -3.26 -6.19 -9.12
CA THR A 20 -2.83 -4.98 -8.43
C THR A 20 -1.32 -4.76 -8.59
N TYR A 21 -0.94 -3.57 -9.05
CA TYR A 21 0.43 -3.20 -9.37
C TYR A 21 0.98 -2.23 -8.33
N ALA A 22 2.23 -2.45 -7.92
CA ALA A 22 2.98 -1.50 -7.12
C ALA A 22 3.47 -0.35 -8.02
N VAL A 23 3.05 0.88 -7.73
CA VAL A 23 3.40 2.07 -8.51
C VAL A 23 4.13 3.06 -7.59
N PHE A 24 5.39 3.33 -7.92
CA PHE A 24 6.24 4.31 -7.24
C PHE A 24 6.53 5.46 -8.21
N ASP A 25 5.52 6.31 -8.40
CA ASP A 25 5.59 7.42 -9.36
C ASP A 25 6.68 8.42 -8.97
N SER A 26 7.31 9.02 -9.99
CA SER A 26 8.15 10.21 -9.83
C SER A 26 7.34 11.47 -10.13
N HIS A 27 7.66 12.56 -9.43
CA HIS A 27 7.11 13.88 -9.70
C HIS A 27 8.14 14.74 -10.45
N SER A 28 7.70 15.79 -11.15
CA SER A 28 8.60 16.74 -11.83
C SER A 28 9.58 17.44 -10.87
N LYS A 29 9.24 17.48 -9.58
CA LYS A 29 10.06 18.02 -8.48
C LYS A 29 11.03 17.01 -7.88
N GLY A 30 10.94 15.73 -8.24
CA GLY A 30 11.79 14.67 -7.71
C GLY A 30 11.02 13.41 -7.33
N LYS A 31 11.76 12.42 -6.81
CA LYS A 31 11.19 11.25 -6.14
C LYS A 31 10.55 11.70 -4.84
N PHE A 32 9.54 10.98 -4.36
CA PHE A 32 8.90 11.27 -3.06
C PHE A 32 8.32 10.00 -2.42
N HIS A 33 8.31 8.88 -3.14
CA HIS A 33 7.72 7.63 -2.74
C HIS A 33 8.77 6.51 -2.81
N PHE A 34 8.98 5.84 -1.69
CA PHE A 34 10.01 4.83 -1.46
C PHE A 34 9.40 3.53 -0.94
N ALA A 35 10.00 2.41 -1.33
CA ALA A 35 9.65 1.08 -0.87
C ALA A 35 10.35 0.72 0.45
N ALA A 36 11.42 1.44 0.83
CA ALA A 36 12.09 1.27 2.12
C ALA A 36 12.66 2.58 2.69
N ALA A 37 12.85 2.61 4.02
CA ALA A 37 13.33 3.78 4.74
C ALA A 37 14.84 4.03 4.57
N ASP A 38 15.62 2.99 4.31
CA ASP A 38 17.06 3.02 4.03
C ASP A 38 17.40 3.14 2.54
N GLU A 39 16.42 3.42 1.69
CA GLU A 39 16.74 3.69 0.28
C GLU A 39 17.71 4.87 0.18
N PRO A 40 18.82 4.73 -0.57
CA PRO A 40 19.93 5.68 -0.55
C PRO A 40 19.49 7.10 -0.96
N ASP A 41 18.46 7.19 -1.78
CA ASP A 41 17.98 8.44 -2.35
C ASP A 41 17.05 9.23 -1.42
N VAL A 42 16.59 8.66 -0.29
CA VAL A 42 15.59 9.32 0.57
C VAL A 42 16.12 10.65 1.12
N LEU A 43 17.32 10.64 1.70
CA LEU A 43 17.89 11.84 2.31
C LEU A 43 18.27 12.88 1.26
N GLU A 44 18.79 12.42 0.13
CA GLU A 44 19.14 13.29 -0.97
C GLU A 44 17.89 13.96 -1.56
N THR A 45 16.82 13.20 -1.74
CA THR A 45 15.51 13.72 -2.15
C THR A 45 15.02 14.79 -1.18
N VAL A 46 15.04 14.52 0.13
CA VAL A 46 14.58 15.48 1.13
C VAL A 46 15.36 16.80 1.04
N ARG A 47 16.69 16.74 0.84
CA ARG A 47 17.53 17.93 0.66
C ARG A 47 17.23 18.67 -0.63
N GLN A 48 16.99 17.95 -1.72
CA GLN A 48 16.72 18.52 -3.04
C GLN A 48 15.37 19.23 -3.11
N LEU A 49 14.34 18.69 -2.43
CA LEU A 49 12.99 19.27 -2.44
C LEU A 49 12.93 20.67 -1.80
N LYS A 50 13.85 20.98 -0.87
CA LYS A 50 13.93 22.29 -0.17
C LYS A 50 12.58 22.77 0.37
N ALA A 51 11.72 21.84 0.79
CA ALA A 51 10.41 22.15 1.34
C ALA A 51 10.54 22.75 2.74
N GLN A 52 9.62 23.66 3.09
CA GLN A 52 9.58 24.28 4.42
C GLN A 52 9.11 23.30 5.50
N ARG A 53 8.24 22.37 5.12
CA ARG A 53 7.68 21.34 6.00
C ARG A 53 7.84 19.97 5.34
N ILE A 54 8.28 18.99 6.11
CA ILE A 54 8.42 17.61 5.66
C ILE A 54 7.44 16.75 6.44
N VAL A 55 6.55 16.07 5.72
CA VAL A 55 5.60 15.12 6.31
C VAL A 55 6.02 13.72 5.92
N LEU A 56 6.25 12.85 6.90
CA LEU A 56 6.53 11.44 6.65
C LEU A 56 5.22 10.68 6.56
N TRP A 57 5.00 9.92 5.48
CA TRP A 57 3.86 9.02 5.33
C TRP A 57 4.31 7.57 5.34
N LEU A 58 4.05 6.89 6.46
CA LEU A 58 4.28 5.44 6.60
C LEU A 58 3.02 4.69 6.18
N GLY A 59 3.09 4.03 5.02
CA GLY A 59 1.93 3.42 4.37
C GLY A 59 2.08 1.93 4.08
N ALA A 60 0.94 1.28 3.89
CA ALA A 60 0.88 -0.09 3.41
C ALA A 60 0.49 -0.16 1.93
N SER A 61 0.01 -1.32 1.46
CA SER A 61 -0.35 -1.56 0.06
C SER A 61 -1.40 -0.59 -0.50
N GLN A 62 -2.25 0.02 0.33
CA GLN A 62 -3.25 0.99 -0.15
C GLN A 62 -2.64 2.31 -0.64
N VAL A 63 -1.40 2.60 -0.25
CA VAL A 63 -0.74 3.87 -0.61
C VAL A 63 -0.04 3.79 -1.96
N PHE A 64 0.40 2.60 -2.36
CA PHE A 64 1.19 2.40 -3.58
C PHE A 64 0.62 1.37 -4.56
N GLY A 65 -0.38 0.60 -4.15
CA GLY A 65 -1.05 -0.38 -5.00
C GLY A 65 -2.18 0.26 -5.83
N ILE A 66 -2.23 -0.03 -7.13
CA ILE A 66 -3.36 0.29 -8.01
C ILE A 66 -3.92 -1.01 -8.60
N ASN A 67 -5.19 -1.29 -8.30
CA ASN A 67 -5.90 -2.46 -8.84
C ASN A 67 -6.27 -2.21 -10.30
N GLY A 68 -5.89 -3.12 -11.19
CA GLY A 68 -6.17 -3.00 -12.62
C GLY A 68 -5.51 -1.78 -13.27
N TYR A 69 -4.30 -1.45 -12.83
CA TYR A 69 -3.56 -0.26 -13.22
C TYR A 69 -3.58 -0.02 -14.74
N LYS A 70 -3.95 1.21 -15.13
CA LYS A 70 -3.89 1.70 -16.51
C LYS A 70 -3.20 3.07 -16.53
N PRO A 71 -2.12 3.24 -17.32
CA PRO A 71 -1.55 4.57 -17.51
C PRO A 71 -2.61 5.57 -18.04
N PRO A 72 -2.65 6.82 -17.55
CA PRO A 72 -1.70 7.48 -16.64
C PRO A 72 -2.19 7.56 -15.19
N GLU A 73 -2.87 6.53 -14.67
CA GLU A 73 -3.32 6.51 -13.27
C GLU A 73 -2.17 6.79 -12.29
N ARG A 74 -2.50 7.43 -11.16
CA ARG A 74 -1.54 7.86 -10.14
C ARG A 74 -1.99 7.42 -8.77
N THR A 75 -1.03 7.08 -7.93
CA THR A 75 -1.29 6.66 -6.54
C THR A 75 -1.84 7.82 -5.71
N VAL A 76 -2.41 7.48 -4.55
CA VAL A 76 -2.83 8.49 -3.57
C VAL A 76 -1.62 9.29 -3.06
N ALA A 77 -0.45 8.64 -2.89
CA ALA A 77 0.78 9.32 -2.49
C ALA A 77 1.17 10.41 -3.49
N TYR A 78 1.12 10.11 -4.80
CA TYR A 78 1.38 11.10 -5.85
C TYR A 78 0.44 12.29 -5.76
N ARG A 79 -0.88 12.03 -5.68
CA ARG A 79 -1.88 13.11 -5.64
C ARG A 79 -1.72 14.01 -4.42
N VAL A 80 -1.38 13.42 -3.27
CA VAL A 80 -1.14 14.18 -2.03
C VAL A 80 0.14 15.00 -2.14
N PHE A 81 1.22 14.43 -2.67
CA PHE A 81 2.47 15.16 -2.88
C PHE A 81 2.29 16.33 -3.85
N ASP A 82 1.71 16.08 -5.02
CA ASP A 82 1.43 17.09 -6.07
C ASP A 82 0.57 18.24 -5.54
N ALA A 83 -0.45 17.94 -4.73
CA ALA A 83 -1.32 18.95 -4.14
C ALA A 83 -0.63 19.84 -3.08
N LEU A 84 0.36 19.32 -2.35
CA LEU A 84 0.93 19.98 -1.17
C LEU A 84 2.32 20.60 -1.40
N ILE A 85 3.06 20.12 -2.40
CA ILE A 85 4.39 20.64 -2.70
C ILE A 85 4.41 22.12 -3.12
N PRO A 86 3.40 22.69 -3.81
CA PRO A 86 3.36 24.14 -4.10
C PRO A 86 3.31 25.00 -2.83
N ASP A 87 2.73 24.49 -1.75
CA ASP A 87 2.61 25.16 -0.45
C ASP A 87 3.83 24.91 0.47
N GLY A 88 4.92 24.40 -0.12
CA GLY A 88 6.17 24.12 0.61
C GLY A 88 6.07 22.92 1.57
N VAL A 89 5.12 22.00 1.35
CA VAL A 89 4.97 20.77 2.14
C VAL A 89 5.37 19.56 1.29
N ALA A 90 6.52 18.96 1.60
CA ALA A 90 6.94 17.70 0.98
C ALA A 90 6.40 16.50 1.76
N VAL A 91 5.55 15.70 1.12
CA VAL A 91 5.09 14.42 1.69
C VAL A 91 5.99 13.29 1.21
N ILE A 92 6.83 12.77 2.10
CA ILE A 92 7.75 11.66 1.82
C ILE A 92 7.05 10.35 2.21
N ALA A 93 6.63 9.57 1.22
CA ALA A 93 5.96 8.30 1.45
C ALA A 93 6.98 7.16 1.51
N VAL A 94 6.98 6.40 2.60
CA VAL A 94 7.73 5.14 2.74
C VAL A 94 6.70 4.05 2.95
N THR A 95 6.60 3.11 2.00
CA THR A 95 5.51 2.15 1.99
C THR A 95 5.95 0.73 1.76
N PHE A 96 5.39 -0.20 2.54
CA PHE A 96 5.66 -1.63 2.41
C PHE A 96 4.36 -2.41 2.22
N PRO A 97 4.35 -3.50 1.44
CA PRO A 97 3.16 -4.34 1.34
C PRO A 97 2.87 -4.93 2.74
N GLN A 98 1.62 -4.82 3.21
CA GLN A 98 1.20 -5.32 4.52
C GLN A 98 2.11 -4.89 5.70
N ALA A 99 2.60 -3.64 5.69
CA ALA A 99 3.46 -3.13 6.76
C ALA A 99 2.82 -3.30 8.15
N SER A 100 3.56 -3.89 9.08
CA SER A 100 3.09 -4.03 10.47
C SER A 100 3.32 -2.73 11.26
N PRO A 101 2.61 -2.51 12.38
CA PRO A 101 2.90 -1.38 13.27
C PRO A 101 4.35 -1.36 13.78
N GLN A 102 4.96 -2.54 13.96
CA GLN A 102 6.35 -2.68 14.40
C GLN A 102 7.31 -2.18 13.31
N GLU A 103 7.06 -2.55 12.05
CA GLU A 103 7.88 -2.10 10.91
C GLU A 103 7.77 -0.59 10.70
N HIS A 104 6.56 -0.02 10.86
CA HIS A 104 6.37 1.42 10.85
C HIS A 104 7.12 2.10 11.99
N LEU A 105 7.06 1.56 13.21
CA LEU A 105 7.77 2.14 14.34
C LEU A 105 9.28 2.13 14.15
N ILE A 106 9.85 1.02 13.68
CA ILE A 106 11.29 0.93 13.37
C ILE A 106 11.65 1.95 12.29
N SER A 107 10.89 1.99 11.19
CA SER A 107 11.12 2.94 10.09
C SER A 107 11.00 4.40 10.55
N LEU A 108 10.05 4.71 11.43
CA LEU A 108 9.88 6.04 12.01
C LEU A 108 11.11 6.46 12.80
N GLN A 109 11.58 5.61 13.72
CA GLN A 109 12.74 5.91 14.56
C GLN A 109 14.00 6.09 13.72
N TYR A 110 14.16 5.29 12.66
CA TYR A 110 15.25 5.45 11.70
C TYR A 110 15.23 6.81 11.01
N MET A 111 14.04 7.31 10.64
CA MET A 111 13.89 8.53 9.87
C MET A 111 13.97 9.81 10.72
N ILE A 112 13.45 9.79 11.96
CA ILE A 112 13.50 10.94 12.87
C ILE A 112 14.95 11.40 13.13
N GLY A 113 15.92 10.47 13.15
CA GLY A 113 17.33 10.80 13.34
C GLY A 113 18.02 11.44 12.13
N ARG A 114 17.36 11.55 10.98
CA ARG A 114 18.01 11.91 9.71
C ARG A 114 17.53 13.21 9.08
N PHE A 115 16.29 13.61 9.35
CA PHE A 115 15.75 14.91 8.95
C PHE A 115 14.59 15.33 9.86
N GLN A 116 14.33 16.64 9.92
CA GLN A 116 13.26 17.17 10.75
C GLN A 116 11.89 16.87 10.12
N ILE A 117 11.09 16.07 10.82
CA ILE A 117 9.73 15.72 10.44
C ILE A 117 8.76 16.72 11.08
N SER A 118 7.98 17.43 10.26
CA SER A 118 6.95 18.38 10.69
C SER A 118 5.59 17.73 10.92
N GLY A 119 5.37 16.52 10.37
CA GLY A 119 4.13 15.79 10.53
C GLY A 119 4.29 14.31 10.15
N LEU A 120 3.41 13.47 10.68
CA LEU A 120 3.42 12.03 10.46
C LEU A 120 2.02 11.58 10.00
N ILE A 121 1.96 10.86 8.88
CA ILE A 121 0.77 10.17 8.39
C ILE A 121 1.02 8.67 8.55
N VAL A 122 0.13 7.98 9.25
CA VAL A 122 0.13 6.52 9.39
C VAL A 122 -1.27 6.01 9.11
N GLY A 123 -1.39 4.90 8.38
CA GLY A 123 -2.68 4.25 8.16
C GLY A 123 -3.30 3.78 9.48
N ALA A 124 -4.59 4.09 9.69
CA ALA A 124 -5.33 3.65 10.87
C ALA A 124 -5.75 2.17 10.84
N ALA A 125 -5.73 1.55 9.66
CA ALA A 125 -6.14 0.17 9.44
C ALA A 125 -4.94 -0.68 8.97
N PHE A 126 -4.55 -1.63 9.81
CA PHE A 126 -3.54 -2.64 9.49
C PHE A 126 -4.24 -3.91 9.03
N GLY A 127 -3.85 -4.45 7.87
CA GLY A 127 -4.56 -5.57 7.26
C GLY A 127 -4.51 -6.85 8.08
N ASP A 128 -3.30 -7.29 8.44
CA ASP A 128 -3.07 -8.49 9.23
C ASP A 128 -2.05 -8.22 10.33
N MET A 129 -2.51 -8.23 11.59
CA MET A 129 -1.66 -8.05 12.77
C MET A 129 -1.04 -9.37 13.27
N ARG A 130 -1.29 -10.50 12.60
CA ARG A 130 -0.73 -11.81 13.00
C ARG A 130 0.72 -11.99 12.57
N HIS A 131 1.24 -11.09 11.74
CA HIS A 131 2.66 -11.07 11.37
C HIS A 131 3.50 -10.64 12.58
N ASN A 132 4.09 -11.62 13.25
CA ASN A 132 4.95 -11.40 14.42
C ASN A 132 6.42 -11.16 14.05
N SER A 133 6.76 -11.16 12.76
CA SER A 133 8.13 -10.97 12.27
C SER A 133 8.29 -9.64 11.56
N VAL A 134 9.46 -9.03 11.75
CA VAL A 134 9.92 -7.85 11.01
C VAL A 134 10.69 -8.34 9.78
N ARG A 135 10.42 -7.77 8.60
CA ARG A 135 11.15 -8.15 7.38
C ARG A 135 12.65 -7.89 7.51
N PRO A 136 13.52 -8.69 6.87
CA PRO A 136 14.97 -8.52 6.98
C PRO A 136 15.49 -7.12 6.66
N ASN A 137 14.93 -6.45 5.63
CA ASN A 137 15.34 -5.09 5.27
C ASN A 137 14.94 -4.05 6.34
N VAL A 138 13.80 -4.23 7.01
CA VAL A 138 13.39 -3.36 8.12
C VAL A 138 14.15 -3.72 9.39
N ALA A 139 14.45 -5.00 9.62
CA ALA A 139 15.25 -5.46 10.75
C ALA A 139 16.69 -4.92 10.68
N GLY A 140 17.27 -4.78 9.48
CA GLY A 140 18.58 -4.15 9.28
C GLY A 140 18.63 -2.70 9.75
N LEU A 141 17.50 -2.00 9.82
CA LEU A 141 17.44 -0.64 10.39
C LEU A 141 17.77 -0.63 11.89
N LEU A 142 17.63 -1.76 12.59
CA LEU A 142 18.02 -1.88 13.99
C LEU A 142 19.54 -1.85 14.16
N ASP A 143 20.34 -2.12 13.13
CA ASP A 143 21.80 -1.99 13.20
C ASP A 143 22.24 -0.54 13.44
N ASP A 144 21.37 0.43 13.16
CA ASP A 144 21.57 1.85 13.46
C ASP A 144 21.37 2.14 14.96
N THR A 145 22.45 2.50 15.66
CA THR A 145 22.43 2.81 17.11
C THR A 145 21.38 3.87 17.47
N PRO A 146 21.28 5.02 16.76
CA PRO A 146 20.25 6.02 17.04
C PRO A 146 18.81 5.46 16.95
N THR A 147 18.54 4.62 15.94
CA THR A 147 17.24 3.96 15.79
C THR A 147 16.90 3.12 17.02
N ARG A 148 17.86 2.33 17.52
CA ARG A 148 17.65 1.48 18.70
C ARG A 148 17.49 2.27 19.99
N GLU A 149 18.23 3.36 20.14
CA GLU A 149 18.08 4.26 21.29
C GLU A 149 16.71 4.95 21.28
N GLY A 150 16.25 5.40 20.10
CA GLY A 150 14.89 5.95 19.93
C GLY A 150 13.80 4.95 20.29
N LEU A 151 13.94 3.69 19.85
CA LEU A 151 13.04 2.60 20.24
C LEU A 151 13.05 2.34 21.75
N ARG A 152 14.22 2.38 22.39
CA ARG A 152 14.35 2.21 23.84
C ARG A 152 13.67 3.36 24.59
N ALA A 153 13.83 4.59 24.12
CA ALA A 153 13.24 5.78 24.72
C ALA A 153 11.71 5.74 24.74
N VAL A 154 11.08 5.13 23.73
CA VAL A 154 9.62 4.92 23.67
C VAL A 154 9.16 3.62 24.35
N GLY A 155 10.05 2.90 25.04
CA GLY A 155 9.73 1.66 25.75
C GLY A 155 9.41 0.47 24.85
N SER A 156 9.88 0.47 23.59
CA SER A 156 9.59 -0.61 22.66
C SER A 156 10.45 -1.86 22.96
N PRO A 157 9.85 -3.06 23.05
CA PRO A 157 10.60 -4.31 23.24
C PRO A 157 11.46 -4.66 22.02
N LEU A 158 11.22 -4.01 20.87
CA LEU A 158 12.03 -4.17 19.66
C LEU A 158 13.47 -3.69 19.85
N ALA A 159 13.71 -2.78 20.81
CA ALA A 159 15.04 -2.25 21.10
C ALA A 159 16.01 -3.32 21.66
N THR A 160 15.47 -4.39 22.25
CA THR A 160 16.25 -5.49 22.85
C THR A 160 16.26 -6.75 21.97
N ALA A 161 15.60 -6.72 20.80
CA ALA A 161 15.61 -7.85 19.90
C ALA A 161 17.05 -8.15 19.42
N PRO A 162 17.50 -9.42 19.46
CA PRO A 162 18.82 -9.77 18.98
C PRO A 162 18.97 -9.42 17.49
N LEU A 163 20.07 -8.75 17.15
CA LEU A 163 20.47 -8.53 15.77
C LEU A 163 20.63 -9.88 15.09
N GLY A 164 19.98 -10.06 13.95
CA GLY A 164 20.05 -11.32 13.22
C GLY A 164 19.14 -12.42 13.75
N ALA A 165 18.20 -12.14 14.67
CA ALA A 165 16.96 -12.92 14.76
C ALA A 165 16.02 -12.60 13.58
N SER A 166 16.59 -12.40 12.39
CA SER A 166 15.95 -12.84 11.16
C SER A 166 15.55 -14.28 11.45
N GLN A 167 14.27 -14.56 11.68
CA GLN A 167 13.82 -15.93 11.51
C GLN A 167 14.42 -16.38 10.19
N PRO A 168 15.15 -17.50 10.15
CA PRO A 168 15.78 -17.96 8.92
C PRO A 168 14.70 -17.83 7.86
N ALA A 169 14.98 -17.05 6.81
CA ALA A 169 14.05 -16.90 5.69
C ALA A 169 13.59 -18.33 5.44
N VAL A 170 12.31 -18.62 5.73
CA VAL A 170 11.78 -19.98 5.66
C VAL A 170 12.30 -20.47 4.33
N ALA A 171 13.27 -21.40 4.37
CA ALA A 171 14.06 -21.73 3.20
C ALA A 171 13.02 -21.96 2.12
N GLN A 172 13.00 -21.13 1.07
CA GLN A 172 12.02 -21.32 0.02
C GLN A 172 12.19 -22.77 -0.37
N PRO A 173 11.21 -23.64 -0.04
CA PRO A 173 11.44 -25.06 -0.13
C PRO A 173 11.87 -25.30 -1.57
N ASP A 174 12.98 -26.03 -1.71
CA ASP A 174 13.48 -26.46 -3.00
C ASP A 174 12.28 -26.83 -3.87
N ARG A 175 12.17 -26.23 -5.06
CA ARG A 175 10.96 -26.11 -5.90
C ARG A 175 10.41 -27.46 -6.42
N SER A 176 10.73 -28.57 -5.76
CA SER A 176 9.81 -29.68 -5.65
C SER A 176 8.60 -29.22 -4.83
N ALA A 177 7.41 -29.17 -5.44
CA ALA A 177 6.18 -28.69 -4.81
C ALA A 177 6.13 -29.06 -3.32
N SER A 178 6.06 -28.06 -2.44
CA SER A 178 6.02 -28.30 -1.00
C SER A 178 4.86 -29.23 -0.65
N LEU A 179 4.90 -29.93 0.49
CA LEU A 179 3.76 -30.73 0.94
C LEU A 179 2.47 -29.90 1.00
N ALA A 180 2.59 -28.61 1.32
CA ALA A 180 1.49 -27.65 1.27
C ALA A 180 0.98 -27.45 -0.17
N GLU A 181 1.83 -27.14 -1.14
CA GLU A 181 1.43 -26.97 -2.55
C GLU A 181 0.85 -28.26 -3.15
N ARG A 182 1.38 -29.44 -2.81
CA ARG A 182 0.81 -30.72 -3.24
C ARG A 182 -0.57 -30.97 -2.62
N SER A 183 -0.73 -30.60 -1.36
CA SER A 183 -2.01 -30.73 -0.65
C SER A 183 -3.03 -29.74 -1.18
N GLU A 184 -2.65 -28.48 -1.42
CA GLU A 184 -3.52 -27.47 -2.06
C GLU A 184 -3.89 -27.89 -3.48
N ALA A 185 -2.94 -28.37 -4.28
CA ALA A 185 -3.22 -28.84 -5.64
C ALA A 185 -4.14 -30.07 -5.63
N HIS A 186 -3.95 -31.01 -4.69
CA HIS A 186 -4.83 -32.16 -4.54
C HIS A 186 -6.23 -31.76 -4.08
N LEU A 187 -6.34 -30.93 -3.03
CA LEU A 187 -7.62 -30.42 -2.54
C LEU A 187 -8.35 -29.61 -3.61
N THR A 188 -7.65 -28.73 -4.33
CA THR A 188 -8.22 -27.95 -5.43
C THR A 188 -8.74 -28.88 -6.52
N ARG A 189 -7.94 -29.87 -6.95
CA ARG A 189 -8.37 -30.84 -7.97
C ARG A 189 -9.55 -31.68 -7.49
N THR A 190 -9.55 -32.17 -6.24
CA THR A 190 -10.67 -32.92 -5.67
C THR A 190 -11.92 -32.07 -5.54
N LEU A 191 -11.80 -30.78 -5.20
CA LEU A 191 -12.93 -29.85 -5.17
C LEU A 191 -13.42 -29.49 -6.57
N GLU A 192 -12.53 -29.38 -7.56
CA GLU A 192 -12.90 -29.21 -8.97
C GLU A 192 -13.59 -30.45 -9.53
N ASP A 193 -13.12 -31.65 -9.20
CA ASP A 193 -13.68 -32.92 -9.66
C ASP A 193 -15.02 -33.25 -8.97
N CYS A 194 -15.12 -33.01 -7.66
CA CYS A 194 -16.33 -33.31 -6.88
C CYS A 194 -17.39 -32.19 -6.98
N CYS A 195 -16.94 -30.94 -7.00
CA CYS A 195 -17.78 -29.76 -6.83
C CYS A 195 -17.58 -28.72 -7.93
N GLY A 196 -16.85 -29.01 -9.02
CA GLY A 196 -16.62 -28.05 -10.10
C GLY A 196 -17.91 -27.48 -10.69
N PHE A 197 -18.99 -28.27 -10.68
CA PHE A 197 -20.32 -27.81 -11.06
C PHE A 197 -20.93 -26.82 -10.05
N GLU A 198 -20.67 -27.00 -8.75
CA GLU A 198 -21.11 -26.07 -7.71
C GLU A 198 -20.24 -24.80 -7.68
N THR A 199 -18.93 -24.92 -7.91
CA THR A 199 -18.02 -23.78 -8.12
C THR A 199 -18.42 -22.97 -9.35
N PHE A 200 -18.77 -23.65 -10.46
CA PHE A 200 -19.32 -23.01 -11.64
C PHE A 200 -20.67 -22.35 -11.35
N ARG A 201 -21.55 -23.01 -10.58
CA ARG A 201 -22.85 -22.44 -10.17
C ARG A 201 -22.70 -21.21 -9.28
N GLN A 202 -21.78 -21.23 -8.32
CA GLN A 202 -21.47 -20.09 -7.46
C GLN A 202 -20.84 -18.95 -8.26
N THR A 203 -19.91 -19.25 -9.15
CA THR A 203 -19.31 -18.26 -10.06
C THR A 203 -20.37 -17.66 -10.99
N GLY A 204 -21.24 -18.47 -11.58
CA GLY A 204 -22.37 -18.00 -12.39
C GLY A 204 -23.33 -17.11 -11.61
N ARG A 205 -23.66 -17.47 -10.35
CA ARG A 205 -24.45 -16.62 -9.45
C ARG A 205 -23.75 -15.29 -9.17
N ALA A 206 -22.45 -15.30 -8.90
CA ALA A 206 -21.67 -14.08 -8.68
C ALA A 206 -21.69 -13.16 -9.92
N TRP A 207 -21.50 -13.72 -11.12
CA TRP A 207 -21.60 -12.98 -12.38
C TRP A 207 -22.99 -12.39 -12.61
N ILE A 208 -24.05 -13.15 -12.33
CA ILE A 208 -25.43 -12.66 -12.42
C ILE A 208 -25.65 -11.50 -11.43
N LEU A 209 -25.20 -11.64 -10.18
CA LEU A 209 -25.33 -10.59 -9.16
C LEU A 209 -24.54 -9.33 -9.52
N LEU A 210 -23.31 -9.47 -10.02
CA LEU A 210 -22.50 -8.36 -10.51
C LEU A 210 -23.19 -7.66 -11.69
N GLY A 211 -23.67 -8.41 -12.68
CA GLY A 211 -24.40 -7.86 -13.82
C GLY A 211 -25.68 -7.11 -13.40
N LEU A 212 -26.43 -7.63 -12.42
CA LEU A 212 -27.59 -6.94 -11.85
C LEU A 212 -27.20 -5.65 -11.12
N GLN A 213 -26.10 -5.65 -10.35
CA GLN A 213 -25.60 -4.45 -9.68
C GLN A 213 -25.16 -3.37 -10.68
N ASP A 214 -24.44 -3.76 -11.74
CA ASP A 214 -23.99 -2.81 -12.77
C ASP A 214 -25.17 -2.26 -13.57
N THR A 215 -26.15 -3.10 -13.89
CA THR A 215 -27.41 -2.68 -14.51
C THR A 215 -28.14 -1.66 -13.63
N ARG A 216 -28.25 -1.94 -12.33
CA ARG A 216 -28.85 -1.02 -11.36
C ARG A 216 -28.12 0.32 -11.32
N ARG A 217 -26.78 0.31 -11.23
CA ARG A 217 -25.97 1.55 -11.27
C ARG A 217 -26.17 2.32 -12.57
N GLY A 218 -26.26 1.62 -13.70
CA GLY A 218 -26.57 2.22 -15.01
C GLY A 218 -27.94 2.91 -15.01
N ILE A 219 -28.98 2.25 -14.48
CA ILE A 219 -30.32 2.82 -14.35
C ILE A 219 -30.32 4.02 -13.40
N GLU A 220 -29.66 3.93 -12.25
CA GLU A 220 -29.55 5.04 -11.29
C GLU A 220 -28.82 6.24 -11.91
N SER A 221 -27.76 6.01 -12.70
CA SER A 221 -27.04 7.04 -13.44
C SER A 221 -27.91 7.70 -14.52
N LEU A 222 -28.63 6.91 -15.32
CA LEU A 222 -29.58 7.42 -16.32
C LEU A 222 -30.71 8.21 -15.68
N ARG A 223 -31.28 7.71 -14.58
CA ARG A 223 -32.28 8.43 -13.78
C ARG A 223 -31.70 9.75 -13.28
N ALA A 224 -30.51 9.75 -12.69
CA ALA A 224 -29.86 10.97 -12.22
C ALA A 224 -29.64 11.98 -13.35
N ARG A 225 -29.31 11.54 -14.57
CA ARG A 225 -29.17 12.40 -15.75
C ARG A 225 -30.49 12.95 -16.27
N LEU A 226 -31.55 12.16 -16.24
CA LEU A 226 -32.85 12.50 -16.83
C LEU A 226 -33.79 13.23 -15.86
N THR A 227 -33.69 12.97 -14.56
CA THR A 227 -34.60 13.55 -13.55
C THR A 227 -33.99 14.72 -12.78
N ARG A 228 -32.67 14.92 -12.82
CA ARG A 228 -32.07 16.13 -12.22
C ARG A 228 -32.03 17.22 -13.28
N ASP A 229 -32.97 18.14 -13.19
CA ASP A 229 -32.84 19.47 -13.77
C ASP A 229 -31.68 20.21 -13.06
N LEU A 230 -30.46 19.96 -13.53
CA LEU A 230 -29.25 20.58 -12.99
C LEU A 230 -29.21 22.11 -13.24
N SER A 231 -30.11 22.65 -14.08
CA SER A 231 -30.21 24.09 -14.32
C SER A 231 -30.66 24.88 -13.07
N ARG A 232 -31.27 24.21 -12.09
CA ARG A 232 -31.70 24.82 -10.81
C ARG A 232 -30.65 24.75 -9.71
N TYR A 233 -29.59 23.96 -9.87
CA TYR A 233 -28.55 23.83 -8.87
C TYR A 233 -27.37 24.75 -9.23
N ARG A 234 -27.39 25.98 -8.74
CA ARG A 234 -26.15 26.76 -8.61
C ARG A 234 -25.34 26.15 -7.47
N VAL A 235 -24.16 25.62 -7.79
CA VAL A 235 -23.15 25.29 -6.78
C VAL A 235 -22.67 26.61 -6.19
N GLY A 236 -23.31 27.08 -5.13
CA GLY A 236 -22.81 28.18 -4.33
C GLY A 236 -21.61 27.69 -3.55
N MET A 237 -20.40 27.99 -4.03
CA MET A 237 -19.21 27.85 -3.20
C MET A 237 -19.37 28.80 -2.00
N VAL A 238 -19.38 28.24 -0.79
CA VAL A 238 -19.49 29.02 0.44
C VAL A 238 -18.15 29.74 0.65
N GLU A 239 -18.05 31.00 0.20
CA GLU A 239 -16.87 31.86 0.31
C GLU A 239 -16.25 31.89 1.72
N ARG A 240 -17.07 31.69 2.75
CA ARG A 240 -16.65 31.68 4.15
C ARG A 240 -15.58 30.63 4.47
N HIS A 241 -15.52 29.53 3.73
CA HIS A 241 -14.49 28.50 3.92
C HIS A 241 -13.14 28.84 3.27
N TYR A 242 -13.11 29.80 2.34
CA TYR A 242 -11.87 30.27 1.70
C TYR A 242 -11.31 31.55 2.33
N ALA A 243 -12.14 32.36 2.98
CA ALA A 243 -11.71 33.58 3.65
C ALA A 243 -10.73 33.33 4.82
N ASN A 244 -10.75 32.13 5.42
CA ASN A 244 -9.83 31.76 6.50
C ASN A 244 -8.48 31.19 6.01
N ASN A 245 -8.29 31.09 4.68
CA ASN A 245 -7.06 30.58 4.06
C ASN A 245 -6.31 31.69 3.28
N ARG A 246 -6.56 32.97 3.58
CA ARG A 246 -5.73 34.11 3.18
C ARG A 246 -5.07 34.71 4.41
#